data_AF-A0A9W8UUB2-F1
#
_entry.id   AF-A0A9W8UUB2-F1
#
_cell.length_a   1.000
_cell.length_b   1.000
_cell.length_c   1.000
_cell.angle_alpha   90.00
_cell.angle_beta   90.00
_cell.angle_gamma   90.00
#
_symmetry.space_group_name_H-M   'P 1'
#
loop_
_entity.id
_entity.type
_entity.pdbx_description
1 polymer ?
#
loop_
_entity_poly.entity_id
_entity_poly.type
_entity_poly.pdbx_seq_one_letter_code
_entity_poly.pdbx_strand_id
1 'polypeptide(L)'
;MLAYTFSSIANDTEFAQARAPMPIIVAVERTSGQLQIADNSIIVEFNPWEMGSYDPGLAAFAPLRYVGSDFENGTIKRDGECTAGVDNAGFVMGTSSSLFNQAFLQIGKAENVPEFLFEAINNTLADIGEENRDIASWPNPFYKYNPRNNSSADSTVLTLVDGGEDLQNIPLHPLILSDRKVDVIFAVDGSTDTKTRWPNGTALVATYQRFKEGVSTQNSEFPKVPDQNTFINLGLNKRPIFFGCDTDTNSSLGPLIVYLPNAPYTYQSNFTTFDLEYSHTERNEIIRN
;
A
#
# COMPACT_ATOMS: atom_id res chain seq x y z
N MET A 1 -17.26 -19.62 -10.13
CA MET A 1 -16.41 -18.43 -10.29
C MET A 1 -14.97 -18.92 -10.22
N LEU A 2 -14.19 -18.79 -11.30
CA LEU A 2 -12.74 -19.04 -11.22
C LEU A 2 -12.16 -17.86 -10.44
N ALA A 3 -11.83 -18.08 -9.17
CA ALA A 3 -11.21 -17.06 -8.32
C ALA A 3 -9.72 -16.99 -8.66
N TYR A 4 -9.26 -15.85 -9.18
CA TYR A 4 -7.83 -15.60 -9.38
C TYR A 4 -7.17 -15.31 -8.03
N THR A 5 -6.03 -15.95 -7.78
CA THR A 5 -5.18 -15.65 -6.62
C THR A 5 -4.04 -14.74 -7.06
N PHE A 6 -3.51 -13.92 -6.15
CA PHE A 6 -2.38 -13.06 -6.48
C PHE A 6 -1.12 -13.90 -6.79
N SER A 7 -0.95 -15.04 -6.12
CA SER A 7 0.11 -16.00 -6.44
C SER A 7 -0.03 -16.70 -7.80
N SER A 8 -1.22 -16.68 -8.42
CA SER A 8 -1.37 -17.28 -9.76
C SER A 8 -0.72 -16.43 -10.86
N ILE A 9 -0.41 -15.15 -10.59
CA ILE A 9 0.35 -14.28 -11.49
C ILE A 9 1.70 -14.91 -11.83
N ALA A 10 2.36 -15.59 -10.87
CA ALA A 10 3.62 -16.29 -11.10
C ALA A 10 3.51 -17.43 -12.14
N ASN A 11 2.30 -17.93 -12.40
CA ASN A 11 2.03 -18.96 -13.42
C ASN A 11 1.53 -18.36 -14.75
N ASP A 12 1.32 -17.05 -14.82
CA ASP A 12 0.95 -16.39 -16.08
C ASP A 12 2.11 -16.47 -17.08
N THR A 13 1.79 -16.77 -18.34
CA THR A 13 2.82 -17.01 -19.36
C THR A 13 3.54 -15.74 -19.75
N GLU A 14 2.86 -14.60 -19.85
CA GLU A 14 3.48 -13.33 -20.23
C GLU A 14 4.34 -12.81 -19.07
N PHE A 15 3.87 -12.94 -17.83
CA PHE A 15 4.64 -12.61 -16.64
C PHE A 15 5.90 -13.48 -16.48
N ALA A 16 5.78 -14.81 -16.62
CA ALA A 16 6.92 -15.72 -16.54
C ALA A 16 7.96 -15.49 -17.65
N GLN A 17 7.56 -14.90 -18.78
CA GLN A 17 8.44 -14.48 -19.87
C GLN A 17 8.97 -13.05 -19.71
N ALA A 18 8.76 -12.42 -18.55
CA ALA A 18 9.17 -11.05 -18.25
C ALA A 18 8.61 -10.00 -19.23
N ARG A 19 7.40 -10.22 -19.76
CA ARG A 19 6.71 -9.27 -20.65
C ARG A 19 5.78 -8.31 -19.92
N ALA A 20 5.56 -8.52 -18.63
CA ALA A 20 4.84 -7.63 -17.74
C ALA A 20 5.72 -7.29 -16.53
N PRO A 21 5.61 -6.07 -15.97
CA PRO A 21 6.30 -5.72 -14.73
C PRO A 21 5.79 -6.56 -13.56
N MET A 22 6.62 -6.74 -12.54
CA MET A 22 6.23 -7.39 -11.29
C MET A 22 5.26 -6.51 -10.50
N PRO A 23 4.02 -6.97 -10.25
CA PRO A 23 3.09 -6.23 -9.41
C PRO A 23 3.52 -6.35 -7.96
N ILE A 24 3.47 -5.22 -7.26
CA ILE A 24 3.73 -5.09 -5.84
C ILE A 24 2.55 -4.34 -5.24
N ILE A 25 1.93 -4.93 -4.22
CA ILE A 25 0.88 -4.28 -3.43
C ILE A 25 1.40 -4.15 -2.00
N VAL A 26 1.08 -3.06 -1.32
CA VAL A 26 1.49 -2.85 0.08
C VAL A 26 0.29 -2.67 0.98
N ALA A 27 0.45 -3.08 2.23
CA ALA A 27 -0.45 -2.82 3.33
C ALA A 27 0.38 -2.44 4.55
N VAL A 28 -0.26 -1.87 5.56
CA VAL A 28 0.40 -1.53 6.81
C VAL A 28 -0.05 -2.46 7.93
N GLU A 29 0.89 -2.96 8.72
CA GLU A 29 0.56 -3.72 9.92
C GLU A 29 -0.03 -2.81 10.99
N ARG A 30 -1.21 -3.17 11.50
CA ARG A 30 -1.78 -2.56 12.70
C ARG A 30 -1.65 -3.52 13.86
N THR A 31 -0.86 -3.15 14.87
CA THR A 31 -0.74 -3.97 16.08
C THR A 31 -2.09 -4.05 16.80
N SER A 32 -2.44 -5.24 17.31
CA SER A 32 -3.70 -5.47 18.01
C SER A 32 -3.91 -4.47 19.16
N GLY A 33 -5.10 -3.85 19.20
CA GLY A 33 -5.47 -2.86 20.22
C GLY A 33 -4.98 -1.43 19.95
N GLN A 34 -4.29 -1.17 18.84
CA GLN A 34 -3.94 0.20 18.42
C GLN A 34 -4.94 0.74 17.40
N LEU A 35 -5.35 1.99 17.59
CA LEU A 35 -6.26 2.72 16.68
C LEU A 35 -5.51 3.65 15.71
N GLN A 36 -4.24 3.95 16.00
CA GLN A 36 -3.41 4.82 15.16
C GLN A 36 -2.28 4.03 14.55
N ILE A 37 -1.99 4.31 13.29
CA ILE A 37 -0.82 3.81 12.59
C ILE A 37 0.35 4.74 12.92
N ALA A 38 1.42 4.18 13.47
CA ALA A 38 2.63 4.93 13.74
C ALA A 38 3.44 5.15 12.45
N ASP A 39 4.21 6.23 12.39
CA ASP A 39 5.07 6.57 11.24
C ASP A 39 6.13 5.47 10.95
N ASN A 40 6.47 4.67 11.97
CA ASN A 40 7.39 3.53 11.90
C ASN A 40 6.68 2.17 11.79
N SER A 41 5.41 2.16 11.40
CA SER A 41 4.64 0.93 11.18
C SER A 41 5.31 0.02 10.15
N ILE A 42 5.05 -1.29 10.27
CA ILE A 42 5.62 -2.31 9.40
C ILE A 42 4.85 -2.30 8.08
N ILE A 43 5.56 -2.06 6.97
CA ILE A 43 5.01 -2.12 5.63
C ILE A 43 5.10 -3.55 5.14
N VAL A 44 3.96 -4.18 4.91
CA VAL A 44 3.86 -5.54 4.37
C VAL A 44 3.63 -5.45 2.88
N GLU A 45 4.55 -6.05 2.12
CA GLU A 45 4.46 -6.22 0.68
C GLU A 45 3.77 -7.55 0.34
N PHE A 46 2.97 -7.53 -0.72
CA PHE A 46 2.51 -8.68 -1.48
C PHE A 46 3.08 -8.64 -2.89
N ASN A 47 3.77 -9.70 -3.29
CA ASN A 47 4.19 -9.94 -4.66
C ASN A 47 3.71 -11.35 -5.10
N PRO A 48 3.84 -11.76 -6.38
CA PRO A 48 3.32 -13.05 -6.85
C PRO A 48 3.86 -14.30 -6.14
N TRP A 49 4.92 -14.20 -5.34
CA TRP A 49 5.53 -15.35 -4.66
C TRP A 49 5.36 -15.32 -3.15
N GLU A 50 5.40 -14.13 -2.54
CA GLU A 50 5.52 -13.98 -1.10
C GLU A 50 4.78 -12.76 -0.57
N MET A 51 4.45 -12.83 0.72
CA MET A 51 4.08 -11.67 1.52
C MET A 51 5.02 -11.51 2.71
N GLY A 52 5.30 -10.28 3.11
CA GLY A 52 6.19 -10.02 4.23
C GLY A 52 6.72 -8.60 4.24
N SER A 53 7.75 -8.37 5.04
CA SER A 53 8.33 -7.04 5.17
C SER A 53 9.84 -7.10 5.29
N TYR A 54 10.48 -6.06 4.74
CA TYR A 54 11.90 -5.78 4.94
C TYR A 54 12.16 -4.96 6.21
N ASP A 55 11.12 -4.42 6.85
CA ASP A 55 11.27 -3.63 8.07
C ASP A 55 11.75 -4.50 9.23
N PRO A 56 12.67 -3.99 10.10
CA PRO A 56 13.28 -4.77 11.19
C PRO A 56 12.32 -5.37 12.22
N GLY A 57 11.11 -4.83 12.32
CA GLY A 57 10.05 -5.35 13.18
C GLY A 57 9.58 -6.74 12.74
N LEU A 58 9.62 -7.04 11.44
CA LEU A 58 9.23 -8.35 10.90
C LEU A 58 10.41 -9.04 10.20
N ALA A 59 11.04 -8.39 9.22
CA ALA A 59 12.22 -8.82 8.48
C ALA A 59 12.12 -10.28 7.95
N ALA A 60 10.95 -10.64 7.43
CA ALA A 60 10.65 -11.98 6.96
C ALA A 60 9.57 -12.00 5.90
N PHE A 61 9.61 -13.04 5.08
CA PHE A 61 8.67 -13.32 4.01
C PHE A 61 8.15 -14.74 4.11
N ALA A 62 6.88 -14.92 3.75
CA ALA A 62 6.20 -16.20 3.70
C ALA A 62 5.65 -16.46 2.29
N PRO A 63 5.65 -17.71 1.80
CA PRO A 63 5.11 -18.03 0.48
C PRO A 63 3.63 -17.67 0.38
N LEU A 64 3.28 -16.70 -0.47
CA LEU A 64 1.95 -16.11 -0.55
C LEU A 64 0.87 -17.17 -0.81
N ARG A 65 1.18 -18.13 -1.68
CA ARG A 65 0.30 -19.26 -2.00
C ARG A 65 -0.14 -20.05 -0.77
N TYR A 66 0.68 -20.11 0.27
CA TYR A 66 0.49 -20.99 1.43
C TYR A 66 0.24 -20.24 2.74
N VAL A 67 0.04 -18.92 2.71
CA VAL A 67 -0.09 -18.08 3.91
C VAL A 67 -1.19 -18.51 4.87
N GLY A 68 -2.21 -19.22 4.37
CA GLY A 68 -3.28 -19.80 5.19
C GLY A 68 -2.91 -21.05 5.99
N SER A 69 -1.67 -21.56 5.85
CA SER A 69 -1.22 -22.76 6.57
C SER A 69 -0.87 -22.45 8.02
N ASP A 70 -0.80 -23.49 8.85
CA ASP A 70 -0.45 -23.36 10.27
C ASP A 70 1.06 -23.19 10.46
N PHE A 71 1.56 -21.99 10.16
CA PHE A 71 2.94 -21.62 10.45
C PHE A 71 3.16 -21.47 11.96
N GLU A 72 4.29 -21.97 12.42
CA GLU A 72 4.80 -21.75 13.76
C GLU A 72 6.32 -21.58 13.68
N ASN A 73 6.81 -20.45 14.20
CA ASN A 73 8.23 -20.10 14.23
C ASN A 73 8.91 -20.23 12.85
N GLY A 74 8.23 -19.76 11.79
CA GLY A 74 8.73 -19.75 10.42
C GLY A 74 8.66 -21.09 9.69
N THR A 75 7.98 -22.11 10.25
CA THR A 75 7.85 -23.43 9.62
C THR A 75 6.43 -23.98 9.72
N ILE A 76 6.05 -24.83 8.77
CA ILE A 76 4.84 -25.67 8.86
C ILE A 76 5.29 -27.04 9.37
N LYS A 77 4.55 -27.63 10.31
CA LYS A 77 4.84 -28.97 10.86
C LYS A 77 4.79 -30.03 9.76
N ARG A 78 5.57 -31.12 9.91
CA ARG A 78 5.65 -32.19 8.90
C ARG A 78 4.32 -32.89 8.63
N ASP A 79 3.48 -32.97 9.66
CA ASP A 79 2.12 -33.49 9.66
C ASP A 79 1.05 -32.39 9.56
N GLY A 80 1.47 -31.13 9.35
CA GLY A 80 0.59 -29.99 9.17
C GLY A 80 -0.04 -29.94 7.78
N GLU A 81 -1.23 -29.35 7.69
CA GLU A 81 -1.93 -29.13 6.42
C GLU A 81 -1.41 -27.88 5.72
N CYS A 82 -1.16 -27.99 4.41
CA CYS A 82 -0.79 -26.85 3.57
C CYS A 82 -2.06 -26.26 2.95
N THR A 83 -2.50 -25.13 3.50
CA THR A 83 -3.69 -24.41 3.02
C THR A 83 -3.29 -23.37 1.99
N ALA A 84 -3.96 -23.39 0.84
CA ALA A 84 -3.72 -22.45 -0.25
C ALA A 84 -5.01 -21.74 -0.69
N GLY A 85 -4.86 -20.59 -1.37
CA GLY A 85 -5.97 -19.84 -1.97
C GLY A 85 -6.57 -18.75 -1.10
N VAL A 86 -5.99 -18.48 0.08
CA VAL A 86 -6.34 -17.30 0.91
C VAL A 86 -5.98 -16.00 0.20
N ASP A 87 -4.96 -16.03 -0.64
CA ASP A 87 -4.43 -14.91 -1.42
C ASP A 87 -5.31 -14.57 -2.65
N ASN A 88 -6.64 -14.61 -2.51
CA ASN A 88 -7.54 -14.10 -3.54
C ASN A 88 -7.11 -12.70 -3.97
N ALA A 89 -6.99 -12.45 -5.27
CA ALA A 89 -6.46 -11.18 -5.78
C ALA A 89 -7.31 -9.98 -5.32
N GLY A 90 -8.64 -10.14 -5.25
CA GLY A 90 -9.56 -9.14 -4.72
C GLY A 90 -9.36 -8.89 -3.22
N PHE A 91 -9.01 -9.91 -2.44
CA PHE A 91 -8.71 -9.75 -1.01
C PHE A 91 -7.37 -9.05 -0.76
N VAL A 92 -6.34 -9.35 -1.56
CA VAL A 92 -5.05 -8.62 -1.52
C VAL A 92 -5.28 -7.14 -1.84
N MET A 93 -5.97 -6.85 -2.94
CA MET A 93 -6.30 -5.46 -3.32
C MET A 93 -7.16 -4.77 -2.26
N GLY A 94 -8.20 -5.45 -1.75
CA GLY A 94 -9.08 -4.92 -0.71
C GLY A 94 -8.38 -4.68 0.63
N THR A 95 -7.32 -5.46 0.95
CA THR A 95 -6.46 -5.22 2.12
C THR A 95 -5.70 -3.91 1.97
N SER A 96 -5.07 -3.69 0.82
CA SER A 96 -4.34 -2.44 0.51
C SER A 96 -5.24 -1.22 0.43
N SER A 97 -6.56 -1.40 0.31
CA SER A 97 -7.56 -0.34 0.21
C SER A 97 -8.60 -0.40 1.34
N SER A 98 -8.25 -0.93 2.52
CA SER A 98 -9.21 -1.19 3.59
C SER A 98 -9.78 0.09 4.24
N LEU A 99 -9.21 1.27 3.92
CA LEU A 99 -9.78 2.58 4.24
C LEU A 99 -11.21 2.70 3.72
N PHE A 100 -11.52 2.05 2.60
CA PHE A 100 -12.86 2.03 2.05
C PHE A 100 -13.88 1.36 2.98
N ASN A 101 -13.47 0.51 3.93
CA ASN A 101 -14.40 0.00 4.92
C ASN A 101 -14.87 1.09 5.91
N GLN A 102 -14.02 2.09 6.22
CA GLN A 102 -14.45 3.30 6.93
C GLN A 102 -15.26 4.23 6.03
N ALA A 103 -14.90 4.33 4.75
CA ALA A 103 -15.64 5.10 3.74
C ALA A 103 -17.07 4.59 3.54
N PHE A 104 -17.27 3.28 3.48
CA PHE A 104 -18.58 2.63 3.36
C PHE A 104 -19.53 3.05 4.50
N LEU A 105 -19.01 3.36 5.69
CA LEU A 105 -19.79 3.89 6.82
C LEU A 105 -20.17 5.37 6.66
N GLN A 106 -19.37 6.16 5.94
CA GLN A 106 -19.69 7.54 5.58
C GLN A 106 -20.71 7.58 4.43
N ILE A 107 -20.61 6.64 3.48
CA ILE A 107 -21.58 6.42 2.40
C ILE A 107 -22.97 6.13 2.97
N GLY A 108 -23.09 5.34 4.04
CA GLY A 108 -24.37 5.15 4.74
C GLY A 108 -24.99 6.44 5.32
N LYS A 109 -24.22 7.54 5.40
CA LYS A 109 -24.65 8.88 5.84
C LYS A 109 -24.76 9.88 4.68
N ALA A 110 -24.41 9.48 3.46
CA ALA A 110 -24.49 10.32 2.27
C ALA A 110 -25.90 10.26 1.65
N GLU A 111 -26.40 11.39 1.17
CA GLU A 111 -27.67 11.45 0.44
C GLU A 111 -27.49 10.89 -1.00
N ASN A 112 -28.46 10.10 -1.48
CA ASN A 112 -28.51 9.50 -2.83
C ASN A 112 -27.52 8.35 -3.14
N VAL A 113 -27.25 7.47 -2.18
CA VAL A 113 -26.46 6.26 -2.45
C VAL A 113 -27.32 5.19 -3.15
N PRO A 114 -26.82 4.50 -4.19
CA PRO A 114 -27.53 3.42 -4.87
C PRO A 114 -27.95 2.29 -3.91
N GLU A 115 -29.17 1.79 -4.07
CA GLU A 115 -29.81 0.85 -3.13
C GLU A 115 -29.05 -0.48 -3.00
N PHE A 116 -28.42 -0.97 -4.08
CA PHE A 116 -27.56 -2.16 -4.03
C PHE A 116 -26.32 -1.98 -3.13
N LEU A 117 -25.81 -0.74 -3.05
CA LEU A 117 -24.66 -0.41 -2.22
C LEU A 117 -25.10 -0.36 -0.75
N PHE A 118 -26.28 0.20 -0.46
CA PHE A 118 -26.90 0.15 0.87
C PHE A 118 -27.19 -1.28 1.35
N GLU A 119 -27.69 -2.16 0.48
CA GLU A 119 -27.93 -3.57 0.83
C GLU A 119 -26.61 -4.33 1.07
N ALA A 120 -25.59 -4.10 0.25
CA ALA A 120 -24.25 -4.66 0.46
C ALA A 120 -23.66 -4.18 1.80
N ILE A 121 -23.84 -2.90 2.13
CA ILE A 121 -23.41 -2.29 3.40
C ILE A 121 -24.15 -2.94 4.58
N ASN A 122 -25.49 -2.96 4.57
CA ASN A 122 -26.28 -3.49 5.69
C ASN A 122 -26.06 -4.98 5.94
N ASN A 123 -25.90 -5.78 4.88
CA ASN A 123 -25.65 -7.22 5.00
C ASN A 123 -24.21 -7.53 5.45
N THR A 124 -23.24 -6.66 5.16
CA THR A 124 -21.84 -6.82 5.61
C THR A 124 -21.62 -6.27 7.02
N LEU A 125 -22.38 -5.23 7.42
CA LEU A 125 -22.20 -4.51 8.69
C LEU A 125 -22.91 -5.11 9.91
N ALA A 126 -23.93 -5.96 9.71
CA ALA A 126 -24.65 -6.58 10.82
C ALA A 126 -23.75 -7.51 11.68
N ASP A 127 -22.65 -8.01 11.12
CA ASP A 127 -21.81 -9.05 11.73
C ASP A 127 -20.42 -8.58 12.20
N ILE A 128 -20.02 -7.32 11.93
CA ILE A 128 -18.67 -6.80 12.25
C ILE A 128 -18.78 -5.66 13.26
N GLY A 129 -18.21 -5.82 14.46
CA GLY A 129 -18.19 -4.79 15.51
C GLY A 129 -17.47 -3.50 15.08
N GLU A 130 -17.88 -2.35 15.64
CA GLU A 130 -17.44 -1.00 15.21
C GLU A 130 -15.92 -0.76 15.25
N GLU A 131 -15.16 -1.50 16.06
CA GLU A 131 -13.72 -1.26 16.30
C GLU A 131 -12.76 -1.97 15.33
N ASN A 132 -13.23 -2.91 14.51
CA ASN A 132 -12.38 -3.73 13.62
C ASN A 132 -12.78 -3.66 12.14
N ARG A 133 -13.58 -2.67 11.74
CA ARG A 133 -14.18 -2.61 10.39
C ARG A 133 -13.17 -2.28 9.30
N ASP A 134 -12.05 -1.67 9.64
CA ASP A 134 -11.00 -1.19 8.72
C ASP A 134 -9.81 -2.14 8.60
N ILE A 135 -9.88 -3.31 9.23
CA ILE A 135 -8.82 -4.32 9.23
C ILE A 135 -9.13 -5.42 8.20
N ALA A 136 -8.11 -5.81 7.44
CA ALA A 136 -8.05 -7.12 6.82
C ALA A 136 -7.37 -8.12 7.78
N SER A 137 -8.10 -9.17 8.15
CA SER A 137 -7.59 -10.23 9.01
C SER A 137 -6.99 -11.35 8.17
N TRP A 138 -5.67 -11.51 8.24
CA TRP A 138 -4.92 -12.56 7.56
C TRP A 138 -4.55 -13.66 8.55
N PRO A 139 -4.54 -14.95 8.15
CA PRO A 139 -3.77 -15.95 8.86
C PRO A 139 -2.32 -15.47 9.00
N ASN A 140 -1.72 -15.61 10.18
CA ASN A 140 -0.39 -15.08 10.44
C ASN A 140 0.71 -16.10 10.12
N PRO A 141 1.40 -16.02 8.96
CA PRO A 141 2.52 -16.91 8.68
C PRO A 141 3.74 -16.64 9.58
N PHE A 142 3.73 -15.53 10.33
CA PHE A 142 4.80 -15.11 11.24
C PHE A 142 4.49 -15.41 12.71
N TYR A 143 3.50 -16.27 12.96
CA TYR A 143 3.20 -16.72 14.32
C TYR A 143 4.43 -17.36 14.97
N LYS A 144 4.76 -16.90 16.17
CA LYS A 144 5.96 -17.23 16.97
C LYS A 144 7.30 -16.94 16.30
N TYR A 145 7.30 -16.23 15.17
CA TYR A 145 8.53 -15.83 14.49
C TYR A 145 9.07 -14.52 15.08
N ASN A 146 10.35 -14.53 15.49
CA ASN A 146 11.07 -13.37 16.02
C ASN A 146 10.30 -12.56 17.11
N PRO A 147 9.83 -13.20 18.20
CA PRO A 147 8.92 -12.56 19.17
C PRO A 147 9.53 -11.39 19.96
N ARG A 148 10.84 -11.15 19.83
CA ARG A 148 11.49 -9.98 20.44
C ARG A 148 11.23 -8.69 19.67
N ASN A 149 11.05 -8.78 18.35
CA ASN A 149 10.92 -7.63 17.46
C ASN A 149 9.54 -7.58 16.80
N ASN A 150 8.94 -8.74 16.52
CA ASN A 150 7.67 -8.86 15.84
C ASN A 150 6.51 -8.75 16.84
N SER A 151 5.84 -7.60 16.81
CA SER A 151 4.63 -7.29 17.57
C SER A 151 3.49 -8.30 17.37
N SER A 152 3.42 -8.90 16.19
CA SER A 152 2.38 -9.87 15.82
C SER A 152 2.76 -11.33 16.11
N ALA A 153 3.95 -11.60 16.66
CA ALA A 153 4.43 -12.98 16.87
C ALA A 153 3.54 -13.81 17.82
N ASP A 154 2.82 -13.17 18.75
CA ASP A 154 1.96 -13.88 19.70
C ASP A 154 0.50 -14.02 19.24
N SER A 155 0.16 -13.52 18.05
CA SER A 155 -1.17 -13.61 17.45
C SER A 155 -1.19 -14.59 16.28
N THR A 156 -2.21 -15.44 16.19
CA THR A 156 -2.45 -16.29 15.01
C THR A 156 -3.06 -15.52 13.84
N VAL A 157 -3.45 -14.25 14.06
CA VAL A 157 -4.02 -13.35 13.06
C VAL A 157 -3.06 -12.17 12.86
N LEU A 158 -2.73 -11.91 11.59
CA LEU A 158 -2.01 -10.72 11.16
C LEU A 158 -3.04 -9.67 10.72
N THR A 159 -3.00 -8.52 11.38
CA THR A 159 -3.94 -7.42 11.16
C THR A 159 -3.29 -6.41 10.23
N LEU A 160 -3.84 -6.29 9.02
CA LEU A 160 -3.36 -5.36 8.00
C LEU A 160 -4.42 -4.31 7.69
N VAL A 161 -3.97 -3.11 7.35
CA VAL A 161 -4.81 -1.98 6.91
C VAL A 161 -4.27 -1.40 5.61
N ASP A 162 -5.00 -0.43 5.06
CA ASP A 162 -4.67 0.31 3.86
C ASP A 162 -3.22 0.82 3.85
N GLY A 163 -2.57 0.67 2.69
CA GLY A 163 -1.17 1.01 2.48
C GLY A 163 -0.86 2.51 2.61
N GLY A 164 -1.86 3.38 2.53
CA GLY A 164 -1.73 4.83 2.63
C GLY A 164 -1.98 5.41 4.04
N GLU A 165 -2.34 4.60 5.04
CA GLU A 165 -2.68 5.04 6.40
C GLU A 165 -1.49 5.63 7.17
N ASP A 166 -0.25 5.37 6.74
CA ASP A 166 0.98 5.95 7.27
C ASP A 166 1.44 7.21 6.50
N LEU A 167 0.52 7.80 5.72
CA LEU A 167 0.74 8.94 4.82
C LEU A 167 1.60 8.63 3.58
N GLN A 168 2.11 7.42 3.41
CA GLN A 168 2.87 7.00 2.23
C GLN A 168 1.93 6.47 1.13
N ASN A 169 0.96 7.30 0.73
CA ASN A 169 -0.06 6.96 -0.29
C ASN A 169 0.51 6.57 -1.66
N ILE A 170 1.79 6.87 -1.92
CA ILE A 170 2.55 6.34 -3.06
C ILE A 170 3.50 5.26 -2.52
N PRO A 171 3.41 4.00 -3.00
CA PRO A 171 4.16 2.87 -2.45
C PRO A 171 5.63 2.89 -2.89
N LEU A 172 6.39 3.87 -2.42
CA LEU A 172 7.81 4.06 -2.77
C LEU A 172 8.72 3.13 -1.98
N HIS A 173 8.35 2.76 -0.75
CA HIS A 173 9.18 1.94 0.14
C HIS A 173 9.68 0.63 -0.51
N PRO A 174 8.82 -0.17 -1.17
CA PRO A 174 9.27 -1.36 -1.89
C PRO A 174 10.28 -1.07 -3.00
N LEU A 175 10.25 0.10 -3.62
CA LEU A 175 11.07 0.42 -4.80
C LEU A 175 12.44 1.00 -4.44
N ILE A 176 12.64 1.40 -3.18
CA ILE A 176 13.88 2.00 -2.71
C ILE A 176 14.78 0.99 -1.99
N LEU A 177 14.43 -0.30 -1.99
CA LEU A 177 15.26 -1.37 -1.45
C LEU A 177 16.55 -1.53 -2.26
N SER A 178 17.71 -1.54 -1.59
CA SER A 178 19.02 -1.61 -2.24
C SER A 178 19.18 -2.85 -3.14
N ASP A 179 18.63 -3.99 -2.71
CA ASP A 179 18.72 -5.26 -3.44
C ASP A 179 17.94 -5.25 -4.77
N ARG A 180 16.93 -4.36 -4.91
CA ARG A 180 16.15 -4.22 -6.14
C ARG A 180 16.83 -3.37 -7.20
N LYS A 181 17.85 -2.59 -6.82
CA LYS A 181 18.69 -1.79 -7.74
C LYS A 181 17.85 -0.97 -8.73
N VAL A 182 16.81 -0.32 -8.23
CA VAL A 182 15.95 0.54 -9.04
C VAL A 182 16.69 1.85 -9.30
N ASP A 183 16.85 2.21 -10.56
CA ASP A 183 17.52 3.47 -10.95
C ASP A 183 16.55 4.65 -11.07
N VAL A 184 15.31 4.39 -11.49
CA VAL A 184 14.29 5.42 -11.77
C VAL A 184 12.92 4.95 -11.29
N ILE A 185 12.20 5.84 -10.59
CA ILE A 185 10.82 5.62 -10.14
C ILE A 185 9.92 6.68 -10.76
N PHE A 186 8.84 6.26 -11.42
CA PHE A 186 7.75 7.14 -11.85
C PHE A 186 6.67 7.14 -10.77
N ALA A 187 6.65 8.20 -9.95
CA ALA A 187 5.74 8.35 -8.83
C ALA A 187 4.49 9.15 -9.26
N VAL A 188 3.38 8.44 -9.50
CA VAL A 188 2.09 9.05 -9.86
C VAL A 188 1.32 9.37 -8.58
N ASP A 189 0.92 10.63 -8.41
CA ASP A 189 0.28 11.10 -7.18
C ASP A 189 -1.13 11.63 -7.44
N GLY A 190 -2.13 10.80 -7.10
CA GLY A 190 -3.55 11.15 -7.17
C GLY A 190 -4.12 11.70 -5.86
N SER A 191 -3.29 12.05 -4.87
CA SER A 191 -3.74 12.35 -3.51
C SER A 191 -4.57 13.63 -3.41
N THR A 192 -5.51 13.67 -2.47
CA THR A 192 -6.42 14.80 -2.20
C THR A 192 -5.99 15.59 -0.96
N ASP A 193 -4.73 16.01 -0.89
CA ASP A 193 -4.10 16.53 0.35
C ASP A 193 -4.54 17.94 0.76
N THR A 194 -4.87 18.77 -0.23
CA THR A 194 -5.23 20.18 0.00
C THR A 194 -6.73 20.37 0.17
N LYS A 195 -7.15 21.54 0.70
CA LYS A 195 -8.58 21.92 0.77
C LYS A 195 -9.27 21.91 -0.60
N THR A 196 -8.50 22.12 -1.67
CA THR A 196 -8.97 22.07 -3.06
C THR A 196 -8.71 20.71 -3.73
N ARG A 197 -8.36 19.68 -2.95
CA ARG A 197 -8.25 18.26 -3.36
C ARG A 197 -7.14 17.98 -4.38
N TRP A 198 -6.06 18.75 -4.32
CA TRP A 198 -4.82 18.49 -5.07
C TRP A 198 -3.73 17.92 -4.16
N PRO A 199 -2.77 17.16 -4.71
CA PRO A 199 -1.59 16.72 -3.98
C PRO A 199 -0.76 17.90 -3.46
N ASN A 200 -0.11 17.72 -2.32
CA ASN A 200 0.88 18.69 -1.79
C ASN A 200 2.27 18.09 -1.56
N GLY A 201 2.48 16.84 -1.99
CA GLY A 201 3.73 16.10 -1.79
C GLY A 201 3.82 15.35 -0.46
N THR A 202 2.72 15.22 0.31
CA THR A 202 2.71 14.55 1.61
C THR A 202 3.31 13.14 1.55
N ALA A 203 2.97 12.34 0.54
CA ALA A 203 3.52 10.99 0.39
C ALA A 203 5.05 10.97 0.20
N LEU A 204 5.61 11.90 -0.58
CA LEU A 204 7.06 12.00 -0.77
C LEU A 204 7.75 12.48 0.51
N VAL A 205 7.14 13.43 1.21
CA VAL A 205 7.66 13.94 2.49
C VAL A 205 7.66 12.83 3.54
N ALA A 206 6.56 12.08 3.68
CA ALA A 206 6.45 10.98 4.61
C ALA A 206 7.51 9.90 4.34
N THR A 207 7.65 9.48 3.08
CA THR A 207 8.68 8.52 2.66
C THR A 207 10.09 9.02 2.97
N TYR A 208 10.38 10.29 2.70
CA TYR A 208 11.68 10.90 3.00
C TYR A 208 11.97 10.97 4.50
N GLN A 209 10.99 11.31 5.34
CA GLN A 209 11.19 11.30 6.80
C GLN A 209 11.42 9.88 7.32
N ARG A 210 10.63 8.90 6.88
CA ARG A 210 10.83 7.49 7.23
C ARG A 210 12.24 7.00 6.87
N PHE A 211 12.72 7.37 5.68
CA PHE A 211 14.09 7.10 5.27
C PHE A 211 15.12 7.73 6.21
N LYS A 212 14.97 9.03 6.52
CA LYS A 212 15.88 9.77 7.41
C LYS A 212 15.93 9.23 8.83
N GLU A 213 14.81 8.71 9.32
CA GLU A 213 14.72 8.07 10.64
C GLU A 213 15.44 6.72 10.68
N GLY A 214 15.81 6.16 9.52
CA GLY A 214 16.56 4.92 9.43
C GLY A 214 15.73 3.70 9.83
N VAL A 215 14.40 3.76 9.65
CA VAL A 215 13.47 2.68 10.03
C VAL A 215 13.84 1.36 9.34
N SER A 216 14.17 1.41 8.05
CA SER A 216 14.72 0.28 7.30
C SER A 216 16.20 0.49 7.00
N THR A 217 17.01 -0.51 7.37
CA THR A 217 18.46 -0.52 7.12
C THR A 217 18.83 -1.04 5.72
N GLN A 218 17.84 -1.51 4.96
CA GLN A 218 18.05 -2.12 3.65
C GLN A 218 17.75 -1.18 2.48
N ASN A 219 17.27 0.04 2.79
CA ASN A 219 16.94 1.04 1.78
C ASN A 219 18.21 1.67 1.20
N SER A 220 18.16 1.94 -0.10
CA SER A 220 19.05 2.89 -0.78
C SER A 220 18.78 4.31 -0.29
N GLU A 221 19.65 5.26 -0.65
CA GLU A 221 19.39 6.66 -0.32
C GLU A 221 18.05 7.12 -0.92
N PHE A 222 17.35 8.02 -0.23
CA PHE A 222 16.16 8.68 -0.78
C PHE A 222 16.50 10.13 -1.10
N PRO A 223 16.09 10.66 -2.27
CA PRO A 223 16.42 12.03 -2.63
C PRO A 223 15.79 13.02 -1.64
N LYS A 224 16.44 14.17 -1.44
CA LYS A 224 15.93 15.20 -0.54
C LYS A 224 14.59 15.72 -1.04
N VAL A 225 13.58 15.69 -0.16
CA VAL A 225 12.25 16.26 -0.41
C VAL A 225 12.02 17.43 0.56
N PRO A 226 11.63 18.62 0.07
CA PRO A 226 11.29 19.74 0.93
C PRO A 226 9.96 19.49 1.66
N ASP A 227 9.73 20.17 2.78
CA ASP A 227 8.45 20.13 3.49
C ASP A 227 7.28 20.62 2.62
N GLN A 228 6.04 20.27 2.98
CA GLN A 228 4.84 20.57 2.19
C GLN A 228 4.65 22.07 1.90
N ASN A 229 5.00 22.97 2.84
CA ASN A 229 4.84 24.40 2.60
C ASN A 229 5.80 24.86 1.49
N THR A 230 7.06 24.44 1.59
CA THR A 230 8.06 24.71 0.55
C THR A 230 7.67 24.04 -0.78
N PHE A 231 7.17 22.80 -0.73
CA PHE A 231 6.71 22.04 -1.91
C PHE A 231 5.64 22.80 -2.70
N ILE A 232 4.60 23.30 -2.02
CA ILE A 232 3.54 24.12 -2.63
C ILE A 232 4.07 25.46 -3.12
N ASN A 233 4.88 26.17 -2.30
CA ASN A 233 5.37 27.51 -2.63
C ASN A 233 6.29 27.52 -3.87
N LEU A 234 7.08 26.46 -4.06
CA LEU A 234 7.88 26.26 -5.26
C LEU A 234 7.07 25.71 -6.46
N GLY A 235 5.79 25.42 -6.24
CA GLY A 235 4.87 24.88 -7.26
C GLY A 235 5.25 23.49 -7.74
N LEU A 236 5.89 22.69 -6.89
CA LEU A 236 6.34 21.32 -7.21
C LEU A 236 5.16 20.37 -7.46
N ASN A 237 3.98 20.68 -6.92
CA ASN A 237 2.74 19.92 -7.10
C ASN A 237 1.92 20.33 -8.33
N LYS A 238 2.47 21.16 -9.24
CA LYS A 238 1.73 21.70 -10.40
C LYS A 238 2.19 21.15 -11.75
N ARG A 239 3.27 20.36 -11.76
CA ARG A 239 3.91 19.83 -12.98
C ARG A 239 4.80 18.64 -12.66
N PRO A 240 5.15 17.81 -13.66
CA PRO A 240 6.20 16.81 -13.52
C PRO A 240 7.52 17.42 -13.03
N ILE A 241 8.17 16.78 -12.07
CA ILE A 241 9.48 17.19 -11.53
C ILE A 241 10.35 15.97 -11.25
N PHE A 242 11.66 16.21 -11.14
CA PHE A 242 12.66 15.20 -10.86
C PHE A 242 13.30 15.45 -9.49
N PHE A 243 13.40 14.43 -8.64
CA PHE A 243 14.16 14.44 -7.40
C PHE A 243 15.35 13.48 -7.50
N GLY A 244 16.50 13.87 -6.95
CA GLY A 244 17.73 13.05 -6.99
C GLY A 244 18.74 13.44 -8.07
N CYS A 245 18.57 14.62 -8.69
CA CYS A 245 19.51 15.14 -9.69
C CYS A 245 20.75 15.85 -9.11
N ASP A 246 20.87 15.94 -7.78
CA ASP A 246 21.98 16.64 -7.15
C ASP A 246 23.29 15.86 -7.31
N THR A 247 24.28 16.47 -7.94
CA THR A 247 25.58 15.86 -8.30
C THR A 247 26.61 15.90 -7.17
N ASP A 248 26.20 16.10 -5.92
CA ASP A 248 27.14 16.12 -4.81
C ASP A 248 27.80 14.73 -4.68
N THR A 249 29.08 14.67 -5.01
CA THR A 249 29.89 13.47 -5.31
C THR A 249 30.07 12.48 -4.15
N ASN A 250 29.45 12.73 -2.99
CA ASN A 250 29.64 11.97 -1.76
C ASN A 250 28.39 11.22 -1.29
N SER A 251 27.27 11.32 -2.00
CA SER A 251 26.02 10.59 -1.72
C SER A 251 25.89 9.41 -2.69
N SER A 252 25.63 8.21 -2.16
CA SER A 252 25.27 7.05 -2.97
C SER A 252 23.92 7.35 -3.61
N LEU A 253 23.87 7.50 -4.93
CA LEU A 253 22.62 7.90 -5.61
C LEU A 253 21.53 6.86 -5.38
N GLY A 254 20.50 7.23 -4.64
CA GLY A 254 19.19 6.58 -4.68
C GLY A 254 18.54 6.68 -6.06
N PRO A 255 17.37 6.04 -6.25
CA PRO A 255 16.64 6.15 -7.50
C PRO A 255 16.27 7.61 -7.80
N LEU A 256 16.36 7.98 -9.07
CA LEU A 256 15.79 9.21 -9.61
C LEU A 256 14.26 9.12 -9.52
N ILE A 257 13.61 10.03 -8.81
CA ILE A 257 12.14 10.06 -8.71
C ILE A 257 11.59 11.05 -9.72
N VAL A 258 10.86 10.55 -10.71
CA VAL A 258 10.02 11.32 -11.62
C VAL A 258 8.64 11.44 -10.97
N TYR A 259 8.39 12.56 -10.30
CA TYR A 259 7.12 12.83 -9.63
C TYR A 259 6.11 13.43 -10.61
N LEU A 260 4.95 12.78 -10.70
CA LEU A 260 3.85 13.08 -11.61
C LEU A 260 2.60 13.40 -10.76
N PRO A 261 2.42 14.65 -10.32
CA PRO A 261 1.25 15.04 -9.56
C PRO A 261 0.02 15.12 -10.45
N ASN A 262 -1.11 14.68 -9.92
CA ASN A 262 -2.42 15.07 -10.43
C ASN A 262 -2.53 16.61 -10.33
N ALA A 263 -2.68 17.26 -11.47
CA ALA A 263 -2.79 18.69 -11.60
C ALA A 263 -3.70 19.01 -12.80
N PRO A 264 -4.26 20.21 -12.90
CA PRO A 264 -5.19 20.55 -13.97
C PRO A 264 -4.44 20.88 -15.28
N TYR A 265 -3.84 19.86 -15.91
CA TYR A 265 -3.13 19.99 -17.19
C TYR A 265 -4.11 20.27 -18.33
N THR A 266 -5.16 19.46 -18.43
CA THR A 266 -6.24 19.60 -19.42
C THR A 266 -7.63 19.47 -18.81
N TYR A 267 -7.76 18.92 -17.59
CA TYR A 267 -9.03 18.66 -16.93
C TYR A 267 -8.94 18.87 -15.41
N GLN A 268 -10.04 19.25 -14.78
CA GLN A 268 -10.11 19.39 -13.31
C GLN A 268 -10.45 18.04 -12.69
N SER A 269 -9.42 17.22 -12.47
CA SER A 269 -9.50 15.84 -11.95
C SER A 269 -9.41 15.74 -10.41
N ASN A 270 -9.68 16.82 -9.68
CA ASN A 270 -9.63 16.87 -8.21
C ASN A 270 -10.92 16.35 -7.56
N PHE A 271 -11.28 15.12 -7.93
CA PHE A 271 -12.39 14.36 -7.37
C PHE A 271 -12.14 13.99 -5.91
N THR A 272 -13.19 13.59 -5.21
CA THR A 272 -13.05 13.04 -3.86
C THR A 272 -12.69 11.56 -3.94
N THR A 273 -11.99 11.06 -2.91
CA THR A 273 -11.74 9.63 -2.72
C THR A 273 -13.04 8.81 -2.69
N PHE A 274 -14.18 9.44 -2.39
CA PHE A 274 -15.48 8.80 -2.26
C PHE A 274 -16.33 8.86 -3.54
N ASP A 275 -15.82 9.47 -4.61
CA ASP A 275 -16.48 9.46 -5.91
C ASP A 275 -16.22 8.09 -6.56
N LEU A 276 -17.24 7.21 -6.52
CA LEU A 276 -17.15 5.82 -7.02
C LEU A 276 -17.74 5.61 -8.42
N GLU A 277 -18.42 6.63 -8.95
CA GLU A 277 -19.06 6.60 -10.26
C GLU A 277 -18.62 7.78 -11.10
N TYR A 278 -18.26 7.50 -12.35
CA TYR A 278 -17.83 8.49 -13.34
C TYR A 278 -18.48 8.17 -14.67
N SER A 279 -18.91 9.20 -15.39
CA SER A 279 -19.30 9.04 -16.79
C SER A 279 -18.08 8.63 -17.63
N HIS A 280 -18.34 7.99 -18.77
CA HIS A 280 -17.26 7.64 -19.70
C HIS A 280 -16.46 8.85 -20.19
N THR A 281 -17.11 10.01 -20.31
CA THR A 281 -16.46 11.26 -20.68
C THR A 281 -15.50 11.72 -19.59
N GLU A 282 -15.95 11.77 -18.33
CA GLU A 282 -15.11 12.16 -17.19
C GLU A 282 -13.91 11.23 -17.05
N ARG A 283 -14.12 9.90 -17.05
CA ARG A 283 -13.03 8.92 -17.01
C ARG A 283 -11.99 9.17 -18.10
N ASN A 284 -12.42 9.43 -19.33
CA ASN A 284 -11.51 9.66 -20.44
C ASN A 284 -10.71 10.96 -20.28
N GLU A 285 -11.34 12.03 -19.80
CA GLU A 285 -10.66 13.30 -19.53
C GLU A 285 -9.67 13.18 -18.35
N ILE A 286 -10.00 12.40 -17.32
CA ILE A 286 -9.09 12.09 -16.20
C ILE A 286 -7.85 11.34 -16.71
N ILE A 287 -8.03 10.30 -17.53
CA ILE A 287 -6.91 9.50 -18.06
C ILE A 287 -6.04 10.33 -19.03
N ARG A 288 -6.66 11.26 -19.76
CA ARG A 288 -5.96 12.13 -20.71
C ARG A 288 -5.13 13.22 -20.02
N ASN A 289 -5.61 13.71 -18.89
CA ASN A 289 -5.01 14.79 -18.12
C ASN A 289 -3.66 14.39 -17.52
#